data_AF-A0A7G9YI92-F1
#
_entry.id   AF-A0A7G9YI92-F1
#
_cell.length_a   1.000
_cell.length_b   1.000
_cell.length_c   1.000
_cell.angle_alpha   90.00
_cell.angle_beta   90.00
_cell.angle_gamma   90.00
#
_symmetry.space_group_name_H-M   'P 1'
#
loop_
_entity.id
_entity.type
_entity.pdbx_description
1 polymer ?
#
loop_
_entity_poly.entity_id
_entity_poly.type
_entity_poly.pdbx_seq_one_letter_code
_entity_poly.pdbx_strand_id
1 'polypeptide(L)'
;MDYDVVVVGAGPAGGLAAKYAAKNRAKTLLIEEHAALGSPVQCAGLLSTSAIRECEVVLDSGFHLITSAFVYAPGGRSVSISAGGYTGAGGSSTSQ
;
A
#
# COMPACT_ATOMS: atom_id res chain seq x y z
N MET A 1 -11.78 -21.65 -24.93
CA MET A 1 -10.71 -21.60 -23.90
C MET A 1 -11.43 -21.40 -22.60
N ASP A 2 -11.45 -22.42 -21.73
CA ASP A 2 -12.27 -22.37 -20.51
C ASP A 2 -11.34 -22.19 -19.30
N TYR A 3 -11.70 -21.29 -18.40
CA TYR A 3 -11.01 -21.01 -17.14
C TYR A 3 -12.04 -21.03 -16.01
N ASP A 4 -11.65 -21.48 -14.83
CA ASP A 4 -12.51 -21.46 -13.64
C ASP A 4 -12.55 -20.05 -13.03
N VAL A 5 -11.42 -19.33 -13.11
CA VAL A 5 -11.26 -17.97 -12.58
C VAL A 5 -10.49 -17.13 -13.59
N VAL A 6 -11.01 -15.92 -13.88
CA VAL A 6 -10.29 -14.89 -14.62
C VAL A 6 -10.14 -13.67 -13.71
N VAL A 7 -8.90 -13.26 -13.50
CA VAL A 7 -8.53 -12.06 -12.75
C VAL A 7 -8.08 -10.98 -13.72
N VAL A 8 -8.68 -9.80 -13.63
CA VAL A 8 -8.36 -8.64 -14.46
C VAL A 8 -7.68 -7.58 -13.58
N GLY A 9 -6.45 -7.22 -13.94
CA GLY A 9 -5.55 -6.36 -13.19
C GLY A 9 -4.54 -7.16 -12.34
N ALA A 10 -3.25 -6.95 -12.59
CA ALA A 10 -2.15 -7.65 -11.93
C ALA A 10 -1.44 -6.80 -10.86
N GLY A 11 -2.17 -5.86 -10.24
CA GLY A 11 -1.73 -5.16 -9.04
C GLY A 11 -1.70 -6.08 -7.79
N PRO A 12 -1.36 -5.55 -6.61
CA PRO A 12 -1.16 -6.36 -5.40
C PRO A 12 -2.34 -7.28 -5.06
N ALA A 13 -3.57 -6.76 -5.14
CA ALA A 13 -4.78 -7.53 -4.88
C ALA A 13 -5.01 -8.63 -5.94
N GLY A 14 -4.89 -8.29 -7.22
CA GLY A 14 -5.15 -9.23 -8.32
C GLY A 14 -4.10 -10.33 -8.43
N GLY A 15 -2.81 -9.99 -8.26
CA GLY A 15 -1.74 -10.98 -8.22
C GLY A 15 -1.92 -11.98 -7.08
N LEU A 16 -2.29 -11.50 -5.89
CA LEU A 16 -2.54 -12.37 -4.73
C LEU A 16 -3.79 -13.24 -4.94
N ALA A 17 -4.87 -12.68 -5.47
CA ALA A 17 -6.08 -13.42 -5.81
C ALA A 17 -5.80 -14.53 -6.84
N ALA A 18 -5.11 -14.21 -7.93
CA ALA A 18 -4.74 -15.17 -8.96
C ALA A 18 -3.81 -16.28 -8.40
N LYS A 19 -2.82 -15.90 -7.58
CA LYS A 19 -1.93 -16.85 -6.89
C LYS A 19 -2.72 -17.83 -6.04
N TYR A 20 -3.65 -17.36 -5.22
CA TYR A 20 -4.42 -18.24 -4.34
C TYR A 20 -5.47 -19.07 -5.08
N ALA A 21 -6.10 -18.55 -6.15
CA ALA A 21 -6.97 -19.33 -7.02
C ALA A 21 -6.19 -20.50 -7.66
N ALA A 22 -5.02 -20.23 -8.23
CA ALA A 22 -4.16 -21.26 -8.82
C ALA A 22 -3.66 -22.28 -7.78
N LYS A 23 -3.25 -21.83 -6.58
CA LYS A 23 -2.85 -22.73 -5.48
C LYS A 23 -3.99 -23.66 -5.03
N ASN A 24 -5.24 -23.24 -5.18
CA ASN A 24 -6.43 -24.04 -4.92
C ASN A 24 -6.91 -24.86 -6.14
N ARG A 25 -6.02 -25.08 -7.12
CA ARG A 25 -6.24 -25.91 -8.32
C ARG A 25 -7.28 -25.37 -9.32
N ALA A 26 -7.69 -24.10 -9.21
CA ALA A 26 -8.51 -23.46 -10.23
C ALA A 26 -7.66 -23.16 -11.47
N LYS A 27 -8.16 -23.49 -12.65
CA LYS A 27 -7.59 -23.06 -13.92
C LYS A 27 -7.76 -21.55 -14.05
N THR A 28 -6.70 -20.81 -13.74
CA THR A 28 -6.74 -19.37 -13.52
C THR A 28 -6.07 -18.61 -14.67
N LEU A 29 -6.70 -17.53 -15.13
CA LEU A 29 -6.12 -16.55 -16.06
C LEU A 29 -5.94 -15.21 -15.33
N LEU A 30 -4.76 -14.60 -15.43
CA LEU A 30 -4.50 -13.22 -14.97
C LEU A 30 -4.19 -12.34 -16.19
N ILE A 31 -4.87 -11.21 -16.29
CA ILE A 31 -4.72 -10.26 -17.40
C ILE A 31 -4.30 -8.91 -16.83
N GLU A 32 -3.36 -8.24 -17.50
CA GLU A 32 -2.90 -6.89 -17.19
C GLU A 32 -2.91 -6.07 -18.49
N GLU A 33 -3.35 -4.80 -18.41
CA GLU A 33 -3.39 -3.92 -19.58
C GLU A 33 -1.99 -3.41 -19.95
N HIS A 34 -1.12 -3.28 -18.96
CA HIS A 34 0.25 -2.81 -19.14
C HIS A 34 1.16 -3.91 -19.67
N ALA A 35 2.05 -3.54 -20.59
CA ALA A 35 3.05 -4.45 -21.16
C ALA A 35 4.06 -4.98 -20.12
N ALA A 36 4.24 -4.26 -19.01
CA ALA A 36 5.10 -4.64 -17.91
C ALA A 36 4.37 -4.45 -16.58
N LEU A 37 4.37 -5.48 -15.74
CA LEU A 37 3.76 -5.43 -14.42
C LEU A 37 4.38 -4.31 -13.58
N GLY A 38 3.53 -3.47 -12.98
CA GLY A 38 3.96 -2.37 -12.11
C GLY A 38 4.60 -1.18 -12.85
N SER A 39 4.56 -1.15 -14.19
CA SER A 39 5.07 -0.03 -14.99
C SER A 39 4.00 0.51 -15.96
N PRO A 40 3.76 1.84 -16.01
CA PRO A 40 4.44 2.89 -15.26
C PRO A 40 4.02 2.89 -13.78
N VAL A 41 4.90 3.40 -12.91
CA VAL A 41 4.58 3.56 -11.49
C VAL A 41 3.61 4.72 -11.33
N GLN A 42 2.39 4.41 -10.88
CA GLN A 42 1.33 5.39 -10.60
C GLN A 42 0.91 5.35 -9.12
N CYS A 43 1.90 5.19 -8.23
CA CYS A 43 1.69 5.16 -6.79
C CYS A 43 2.88 5.83 -6.08
N ALA A 44 2.62 6.44 -4.93
CA ALA A 44 3.67 6.98 -4.06
C ALA A 44 4.49 5.89 -3.33
N GLY A 45 4.07 4.62 -3.41
CA GLY A 45 4.78 3.50 -2.77
C GLY A 45 4.62 3.42 -1.25
N LEU A 46 3.64 4.11 -0.68
CA LEU A 46 3.39 4.13 0.77
C LEU A 46 2.49 2.96 1.16
N LEU A 47 3.04 2.00 1.91
CA LEU A 47 2.32 0.83 2.39
C LEU A 47 2.56 0.65 3.90
N SER A 48 1.49 0.27 4.62
CA SER A 48 1.61 -0.19 6.00
C SER A 48 2.38 -1.51 6.08
N THR A 49 3.03 -1.78 7.21
CA THR A 49 3.72 -3.06 7.45
C THR A 49 2.76 -4.26 7.39
N SER A 50 1.49 -4.09 7.76
CA SER A 50 0.45 -5.12 7.59
C SER A 50 0.20 -5.44 6.13
N ALA A 51 0.01 -4.43 5.27
CA ALA A 51 -0.19 -4.63 3.83
C ALA A 51 0.98 -5.37 3.16
N ILE A 52 2.22 -5.05 3.52
CA ILE A 52 3.42 -5.77 3.02
C ILE A 52 3.34 -7.26 3.39
N ARG A 53 3.00 -7.55 4.64
CA ARG A 53 2.86 -8.94 5.13
C ARG A 53 1.71 -9.68 4.44
N GLU A 54 0.57 -9.03 4.28
CA GLU A 54 -0.61 -9.60 3.62
C GLU A 54 -0.36 -9.88 2.14
N CYS A 55 0.41 -9.03 1.47
CA CYS A 55 0.82 -9.25 0.08
C CYS A 55 1.93 -10.30 -0.08
N GLU A 56 2.43 -10.88 1.02
CA GLU A 56 3.56 -11.82 1.04
C GLU A 56 4.82 -11.26 0.38
N VAL A 57 5.06 -9.96 0.54
CA VAL A 57 6.25 -9.28 0.00
C VAL A 57 7.38 -9.35 1.01
N VAL A 58 8.56 -9.75 0.55
CA VAL A 58 9.79 -9.72 1.35
C VAL A 58 10.40 -8.33 1.24
N LEU A 59 10.67 -7.71 2.39
CA LEU A 59 11.37 -6.43 2.44
C LEU A 59 12.83 -6.62 2.01
N ASP A 60 13.26 -5.84 1.04
CA ASP A 60 14.64 -5.73 0.59
C ASP A 60 15.16 -4.28 0.75
N SER A 61 16.32 -3.99 0.17
CA SER A 61 16.94 -2.67 0.20
C SER A 61 16.16 -1.57 -0.55
N GLY A 62 15.11 -1.92 -1.30
CA GLY A 62 14.23 -0.99 -1.99
C GLY A 62 13.15 -0.36 -1.09
N PHE A 63 13.01 -0.82 0.15
CA PHE A 63 12.03 -0.29 1.10
C PHE A 63 12.65 0.70 2.09
N HIS A 64 11.92 1.79 2.34
CA HIS A 64 12.27 2.78 3.35
C HIS A 64 11.23 2.74 4.48
N LEU A 65 11.69 2.49 5.71
CA LEU A 65 10.82 2.48 6.87
C LEU A 65 10.39 3.91 7.24
N ILE A 66 9.09 4.15 7.24
CA ILE A 66 8.49 5.42 7.66
C ILE A 66 7.99 5.27 9.08
N THR A 67 8.51 6.07 10.00
CA THR A 67 8.19 6.02 11.44
C THR A 67 7.25 7.13 11.90
N SER A 68 7.13 8.20 11.11
CA SER A 68 6.27 9.35 11.41
C SER A 68 5.81 10.08 10.16
N ALA A 69 4.72 10.83 10.30
CA ALA A 69 4.16 11.71 9.28
C ALA A 69 3.59 12.98 9.91
N PHE A 70 3.55 14.07 9.15
CA PHE A 70 2.91 15.31 9.56
C PHE A 70 1.63 15.51 8.75
N VAL A 71 0.55 15.88 9.43
CA VAL A 71 -0.71 16.28 8.78
C VAL A 71 -0.86 17.78 8.95
N TYR A 72 -0.93 18.51 7.84
CA TYR A 72 -1.08 19.97 7.82
C TYR A 72 -2.51 20.35 7.45
N ALA A 73 -3.14 21.19 8.26
CA ALA A 73 -4.42 21.82 7.94
C ALA A 73 -4.19 23.07 7.06
N PRO A 74 -5.17 23.50 6.24
CA PRO A 74 -5.03 24.68 5.37
C PRO A 74 -4.64 25.98 6.10
N GLY A 75 -5.00 26.11 7.38
CA GLY A 75 -4.63 27.24 8.24
C GLY A 75 -3.24 27.15 8.90
N GLY A 76 -2.36 26.25 8.44
CA GLY A 76 -0.97 26.14 8.91
C GLY A 76 -0.76 25.34 10.20
N ARG A 77 -1.83 24.92 10.87
CA ARG A 77 -1.75 24.00 12.03
C ARG A 77 -1.29 22.62 11.56
N SER A 78 -0.51 21.93 12.38
CA SER A 78 -0.07 20.57 12.10
C SER A 78 -0.18 19.64 13.29
N VAL A 79 -0.32 18.36 12.98
CA VAL A 79 -0.26 17.25 13.94
C VAL A 79 0.84 16.31 13.49
N SER A 80 1.70 15.90 14.43
CA SER A 80 2.68 14.84 14.19
C SER A 80 2.07 13.50 14.56
N ILE A 81 2.17 12.55 13.65
CA ILE A 81 1.78 11.16 13.83
C ILE A 81 3.06 10.34 13.88
N SER A 82 3.26 9.59 14.95
CA SER A 82 4.37 8.64 15.09
C SER A 82 3.83 7.22 15.24
N ALA A 83 4.65 6.21 15.00
CA ALA A 83 4.28 4.82 15.21
C ALA A 83 3.74 4.51 16.63
N GLY A 84 3.98 5.38 17.62
CA GLY A 84 3.48 5.26 19.00
C GLY A 84 2.25 6.11 19.35
N GLY A 85 1.66 6.86 18.41
CA GLY A 85 0.52 7.75 18.66
C GLY A 85 0.66 9.13 18.01
N TYR A 86 -0.33 10.00 18.25
CA TYR A 86 -0.36 11.37 17.71
C TYR A 86 -0.06 12.41 18.80
N THR A 87 0.69 13.45 18.45
CA THR A 87 0.94 14.62 19.30
C THR A 87 0.50 15.87 18.53
N GLY A 88 -0.51 16.57 19.05
CA GLY A 88 -1.04 17.79 18.43
C GLY A 88 -0.33 19.04 18.94
N ALA A 89 0.13 19.90 18.03
CA ALA A 89 0.54 21.25 18.38
C ALA A 89 -0.71 22.13 18.47
N GLY A 90 -1.36 22.12 19.64
CA GLY A 90 -2.43 23.07 19.96
C GLY A 90 -1.84 24.47 20.15
N GLY A 91 -2.11 25.39 19.22
CA GLY A 91 -1.79 26.80 19.42
C GLY A 91 -2.76 27.46 20.40
N SER A 92 -2.34 27.61 21.66
CA SER A 92 -2.57 28.81 22.50
C SER A 92 -1.78 28.71 23.81
N SER A 93 -0.56 29.25 23.84
CA SER A 93 -0.03 29.88 25.05
C SER A 93 0.30 31.33 24.72
N THR A 94 -0.72 32.17 24.82
CA THR A 94 -0.55 33.60 25.10
C THR A 94 -0.04 33.70 26.54
N SER A 95 1.12 34.32 26.71
CA SER A 95 1.65 34.95 27.94
C SER A 95 1.90 34.06 29.17
N GLN A 96 3.16 33.71 29.43
CA GLN A 96 4.09 34.43 30.31
C GLN A 96 5.51 33.91 30.11
#